data_AF-A0A2J0LM76-F1
#
_entry.id   AF-A0A2J0LM76-F1
#
_cell.length_a   1.000
_cell.length_b   1.000
_cell.length_c   1.000
_cell.angle_alpha   90.00
_cell.angle_beta   90.00
_cell.angle_gamma   90.00
#
_symmetry.space_group_name_H-M   'P 1'
#
loop_
_entity.id
_entity.type
_entity.pdbx_description
1 polymer ?
#
loop_
_entity_poly.entity_id
_entity_poly.type
_entity_poly.pdbx_seq_one_letter_code
_entity_poly.pdbx_strand_id
1 'polypeptide(L)' 'MLLKDLPQTCTGIFTDSRSVVVGSVFVALKGHVADGMQFIPQAIERGAAVIVSH' A
#
# COMPACT_ATOMS: atom_id res chain seq x y z
N MET A 1 -3.61 -5.09 13.64
CA MET A 1 -2.60 -6.10 13.29
C MET A 1 -1.25 -5.42 13.45
N LEU A 2 -0.52 -5.72 14.52
CA LEU A 2 0.77 -5.09 14.84
C LEU A 2 1.83 -5.78 13.98
N LEU A 3 2.39 -5.04 13.03
CA LEU A 3 3.43 -5.52 12.11
C LEU A 3 4.73 -5.69 12.92
N LYS A 4 4.93 -6.87 13.51
CA LYS A 4 6.12 -7.16 14.32
C LYS A 4 7.37 -7.37 13.47
N ASP A 5 7.20 -7.60 12.17
CA ASP A 5 8.30 -7.78 11.22
C ASP A 5 7.98 -6.99 9.94
N LEU A 6 8.59 -5.81 9.82
CA LEU A 6 8.63 -5.09 8.55
C LEU A 6 9.57 -5.84 7.59
N PRO A 7 9.21 -5.99 6.31
CA PRO A 7 10.10 -6.63 5.36
C PRO A 7 11.37 -5.78 5.21
N GLN A 8 12.53 -6.45 5.23
CA GLN A 8 13.83 -5.77 5.06
C GLN A 8 14.04 -5.22 3.64
N THR A 9 13.25 -5.71 2.68
CA THR A 9 13.26 -5.26 1.28
C THR A 9 11.84 -5.14 0.75
N CYS A 10 11.60 -4.17 -0.11
CA CYS A 10 10.34 -4.00 -0.83
C CYS A 10 10.63 -3.95 -2.33
N THR A 11 9.71 -4.45 -3.14
CA THR A 11 9.88 -4.56 -4.60
C THR A 11 9.55 -3.25 -5.34
N GLY A 12 8.89 -2.31 -4.68
CA GLY A 12 8.54 -1.01 -5.23
C GLY A 12 7.67 -0.19 -4.29
N ILE A 13 7.39 1.06 -4.69
CA ILE A 13 6.51 1.99 -3.96
C ILE A 13 5.46 2.52 -4.94
N PHE A 14 4.19 2.44 -4.56
CA PHE A 14 3.07 2.86 -5.40
C PHE A 14 2.08 3.69 -4.60
N THR A 15 1.55 4.74 -5.22
CA THR A 15 0.43 5.55 -4.71
C THR A 15 -0.89 5.21 -5.42
N ASP A 16 -0.81 4.46 -6.52
CA ASP A 16 -1.95 3.93 -7.27
C ASP A 16 -2.11 2.44 -6.96
N SER A 17 -3.24 2.07 -6.35
CA SER A 17 -3.52 0.70 -5.91
C SER A 17 -3.58 -0.28 -7.07
N ARG A 18 -3.87 0.18 -8.30
CA ARG A 18 -3.95 -0.67 -9.50
C ARG A 18 -2.56 -1.09 -9.98
N SER A 19 -1.53 -0.36 -9.58
CA SER A 19 -0.12 -0.61 -9.92
C SER A 19 0.62 -1.45 -8.87
N VAL A 20 -0.01 -1.69 -7.71
CA VAL A 20 0.56 -2.51 -6.63
C VAL A 20 0.86 -3.93 -7.13
N VAL A 21 2.05 -4.39 -6.77
CA VAL A 21 2.54 -5.75 -7.00
C VAL A 21 2.97 -6.40 -5.69
N VAL A 22 3.14 -7.72 -5.70
CA VAL A 22 3.56 -8.48 -4.52
C VAL A 22 4.87 -7.94 -3.93
N GLY A 23 4.89 -7.73 -2.62
CA GLY A 23 6.08 -7.24 -1.89
C GLY A 23 6.28 -5.72 -1.94
N SER A 24 5.35 -4.98 -2.53
CA SER A 24 5.47 -3.52 -2.67
C SER A 24 4.86 -2.76 -1.50
N VAL A 25 5.23 -1.48 -1.39
CA VAL A 25 4.64 -0.53 -0.44
C VAL A 25 3.53 0.23 -1.16
N PHE A 26 2.34 0.26 -0.56
CA PHE A 26 1.25 1.13 -0.99
C PHE A 26 1.13 2.34 -0.08
N VAL A 27 1.18 3.54 -0.66
CA VAL A 27 1.03 4.80 0.07
C VAL A 27 -0.37 5.35 -0.19
N ALA A 28 -1.25 5.18 0.80
CA ALA A 28 -2.63 5.65 0.79
C ALA A 28 -2.67 7.16 1.09
N LEU A 29 -2.52 7.96 0.04
CA LEU A 29 -2.59 9.42 0.15
C LEU A 29 -4.02 9.91 -0.07
N LYS A 30 -4.46 10.90 0.73
CA LYS A 30 -5.69 11.65 0.43
C LYS A 30 -5.42 12.56 -0.76
N GLY A 31 -5.88 12.16 -1.95
CA GLY A 31 -5.79 12.97 -3.15
C GLY A 31 -6.88 14.03 -3.22
N HIS A 32 -6.77 14.93 -4.20
CA HIS A 32 -7.79 15.95 -4.46
C HIS A 32 -9.09 15.34 -5.03
N VAL A 33 -8.98 14.21 -5.74
CA VAL A 33 -10.08 13.54 -6.44
C VAL A 33 -10.62 12.34 -5.67
N ALA A 34 -9.75 11.61 -4.97
CA ALA A 34 -10.12 10.38 -4.28
C ALA A 34 -9.30 10.21 -2.99
N ASP A 35 -9.88 9.53 -2.01
CA ASP A 35 -9.23 9.20 -0.76
C ASP A 35 -8.50 7.85 -0.89
N GLY A 36 -7.17 7.88 -0.87
CA GLY A 36 -6.31 6.69 -1.02
C GLY A 36 -6.61 5.58 -0.01
N MET A 37 -7.17 5.93 1.15
CA MET A 37 -7.57 4.98 2.19
C MET A 37 -8.63 3.99 1.71
N GLN A 38 -9.50 4.42 0.78
CA GLN A 38 -10.54 3.57 0.21
C GLN A 38 -9.98 2.41 -0.61
N PHE A 39 -8.72 2.52 -1.07
CA PHE A 39 -8.08 1.52 -1.91
C PHE A 39 -7.11 0.60 -1.16
N ILE A 40 -7.02 0.72 0.17
CA ILE A 40 -6.21 -0.17 1.00
C ILE A 40 -6.61 -1.65 0.84
N PRO A 41 -7.91 -2.03 0.85
CA PRO A 41 -8.29 -3.43 0.64
C PRO A 41 -7.75 -3.99 -0.68
N GLN A 42 -7.87 -3.21 -1.75
CA GLN A 42 -7.37 -3.60 -3.07
C GLN A 42 -5.84 -3.75 -3.09
N ALA A 43 -5.10 -2.86 -2.41
CA ALA A 43 -3.65 -2.97 -2.31
C ALA A 43 -3.22 -4.24 -1.54
N ILE A 44 -3.95 -4.60 -0.47
CA ILE A 44 -3.72 -5.84 0.28
C ILE A 44 -3.98 -7.06 -0.62
N GLU A 45 -5.10 -7.09 -1.34
CA GLU A 45 -5.43 -8.19 -2.27
C GLU A 45 -4.38 -8.39 -3.36
N ARG A 46 -3.70 -7.30 -3.77
CA ARG A 46 -2.60 -7.34 -4.77
C ARG A 46 -1.24 -7.71 -4.19
N GLY A 47 -1.14 -7.87 -2.87
CA GLY A 47 0.08 -8.30 -2.19
C GLY A 47 0.99 -7.16 -1.75
N ALA A 48 0.45 -5.97 -1.47
CA ALA A 48 1.21 -4.95 -0.75
C ALA A 48 1.72 -5.52 0.57
N ALA A 49 3.04 -5.44 0.79
CA ALA A 49 3.66 -5.88 2.03
C ALA A 49 3.56 -4.82 3.14
N VAL A 50 3.42 -3.55 2.75
CA VAL A 50 3.33 -2.42 3.67
C VAL A 50 2.29 -1.42 3.16
N ILE A 51 1.47 -0.91 4.08
CA ILE A 51 0.56 0.20 3.83
C ILE A 51 1.05 1.40 4.63
N VAL A 52 1.20 2.55 3.97
CA VAL A 52 1.53 3.82 4.60
C VAL A 52 0.35 4.76 4.43
N SER A 53 -0.16 5.29 5.54
CA SER A 53 -1.28 6.24 5.58
C SER A 53 -1.01 7.33 6.61
N HIS A 54 -1.52 8.54 6.38
CA HIS A 54 -1.57 9.63 7.37
C HIS A 54 -3.00 9.85 7.85
#